data_AF-A0A7Y4MUB2-F1
#
_entry.id   AF-A0A7Y4MUB2-F1
#
_cell.length_a   1.000
_cell.length_b   1.000
_cell.length_c   1.000
_cell.angle_alpha   90.00
_cell.angle_beta   90.00
_cell.angle_gamma   90.00
#
_symmetry.space_group_name_H-M   'P 1'
#
loop_
_entity.id
_entity.type
_entity.pdbx_description
1 polymer ?
#
loop_
_entity_poly.entity_id
_entity_poly.type
_entity_poly.pdbx_seq_one_letter_code
_entity_poly.pdbx_strand_id
1 'polypeptide(L)' 'MLPSQVAEQVRRSIVDYLQTTFAFTRSELRDGLERFLLDPERGLFKGPYLSIRLPYKKAPAGEPVPLDV' A
#
# COMPACT_ATOMS: atom_id res chain seq x y z
N MET A 1 -11.18 11.56 -12.94
CA MET A 1 -9.97 10.73 -12.77
C MET A 1 -10.39 9.45 -12.06
N LEU A 2 -10.00 8.28 -12.57
CA LEU A 2 -10.31 7.01 -11.91
C LEU A 2 -9.22 6.69 -10.87
N PRO A 3 -9.55 6.36 -9.61
CA PRO A 3 -8.55 6.09 -8.58
C PRO A 3 -7.56 4.98 -8.96
N SER A 4 -8.03 3.97 -9.70
CA SER A 4 -7.18 2.91 -10.26
C SER A 4 -6.12 3.41 -11.24
N GLN A 5 -6.46 4.38 -12.09
CA GLN A 5 -5.52 4.98 -13.04
C GLN A 5 -4.46 5.82 -12.32
N VAL A 6 -4.88 6.60 -11.32
CA VAL A 6 -3.96 7.43 -10.52
C VAL A 6 -3.00 6.55 -9.73
N ALA A 7 -3.50 5.48 -9.10
CA ALA A 7 -2.67 4.54 -8.36
C ALA A 7 -1.60 3.90 -9.24
N GLU A 8 -1.95 3.46 -10.44
CA GLU A 8 -0.97 2.88 -11.39
C GLU A 8 0.06 3.90 -11.86
N GLN A 9 -0.34 5.16 -12.05
CA GLN A 9 0.59 6.22 -12.42
C GLN A 9 1.57 6.51 -11.28
N VAL A 10 1.08 6.63 -10.04
CA VAL A 10 1.92 6.83 -8.85
C VAL A 10 2.87 5.66 -8.64
N ARG A 11 2.40 4.42 -8.76
CA ARG A 11 3.22 3.21 -8.66
C ARG A 11 4.40 3.28 -9.64
N ARG A 12 4.12 3.59 -10.90
CA ARG A 12 5.13 3.67 -11.97
C ARG A 12 6.15 4.77 -11.69
N SER A 13 5.68 5.97 -11.34
CA SER A 13 6.56 7.09 -11.01
C SER A 13 7.48 6.80 -9.82
N ILE A 14 7.00 6.10 -8.79
CA ILE A 14 7.83 5.70 -7.65
C ILE A 14 8.89 4.69 -8.08
N VAL A 15 8.52 3.66 -8.87
CA VAL A 15 9.48 2.67 -9.37
C VAL A 15 10.56 3.34 -10.22
N ASP A 16 10.17 4.18 -11.18
CA ASP A 16 11.09 4.89 -12.07
C ASP A 16 12.05 5.80 -11.30
N TYR A 17 11.52 6.56 -10.32
CA TYR A 17 12.34 7.41 -9.46
C TYR A 17 13.37 6.61 -8.67
N LEU A 18 12.97 5.51 -8.04
CA LEU A 18 13.87 4.69 -7.23
C LEU A 18 14.95 4.02 -8.10
N GLN A 19 14.58 3.52 -9.28
CA GLN A 19 15.52 2.88 -10.21
C GLN A 19 16.55 3.85 -10.80
N THR A 20 16.18 5.12 -10.99
CA THR A 20 17.08 6.15 -11.56
C THR A 20 17.91 6.86 -10.50
N THR A 21 17.37 7.03 -9.28
CA THR A 21 18.05 7.73 -8.19
C THR A 21 19.11 6.88 -7.50
N PHE A 22 18.85 5.57 -7.33
CA PHE A 22 19.80 4.68 -6.67
C PHE A 22 20.75 4.04 -7.69
N ALA A 23 22.02 4.48 -7.66
CA ALA A 23 23.10 3.81 -8.37
C ALA A 23 23.51 2.54 -7.60
N PHE A 24 22.91 1.40 -7.92
CA PHE A 24 23.27 0.13 -7.30
C PHE A 24 24.65 -0.34 -7.76
N THR A 25 25.59 -0.44 -6.81
CA THR A 25 26.92 -1.02 -7.06
C THR A 25 26.87 -2.54 -7.20
N ARG A 26 25.86 -3.19 -6.59
CA ARG A 26 25.67 -4.65 -6.61
C ARG A 26 24.36 -5.00 -7.29
N SER A 27 24.40 -5.92 -8.24
CA SER A 27 23.21 -6.43 -8.93
C SER A 27 22.23 -7.08 -7.97
N GLU A 28 22.69 -7.78 -6.93
CA GLU A 28 21.77 -8.46 -6.00
C GLU A 28 20.85 -7.49 -5.26
N LEU A 29 21.34 -6.29 -4.93
CA LEU A 29 20.53 -5.26 -4.27
C LEU A 29 19.48 -4.69 -5.22
N ARG A 30 19.86 -4.47 -6.49
CA ARG A 30 18.94 -4.03 -7.53
C ARG A 30 17.82 -5.05 -7.71
N ASP A 31 18.18 -6.33 -7.86
CA ASP A 31 17.21 -7.41 -8.08
C ASP A 31 16.33 -7.66 -6.84
N GLY A 32 16.88 -7.43 -5.64
CA GLY A 32 16.14 -7.49 -4.39
C GLY A 32 15.10 -6.38 -4.29
N LEU A 33 15.49 -5.14 -4.60
CA LEU A 33 14.57 -4.01 -4.62
C LEU A 33 13.51 -4.18 -5.72
N GLU A 34 13.89 -4.63 -6.91
CA GLU A 34 12.95 -4.85 -8.01
C GLU A 34 11.92 -5.92 -7.63
N ARG A 35 12.33 -7.04 -7.04
CA ARG A 35 11.41 -8.04 -6.47
C ARG A 35 10.51 -7.43 -5.42
N PHE A 36 11.05 -6.65 -4.48
CA PHE A 36 10.25 -6.02 -3.44
C PHE A 36 9.21 -5.04 -3.99
N LEU A 37 9.54 -4.28 -5.04
CA LEU A 37 8.62 -3.33 -5.65
C LEU A 37 7.58 -3.99 -6.57
N LEU A 38 7.93 -5.07 -7.26
CA LEU A 38 7.11 -5.64 -8.34
C LEU A 38 6.43 -6.97 -8.00
N ASP A 39 6.73 -7.60 -6.86
CA ASP A 39 6.06 -8.84 -6.45
C ASP A 39 4.55 -8.61 -6.25
N PRO A 40 3.68 -9.31 -7.01
CA PRO A 40 2.24 -9.06 -7.00
C PRO A 40 1.54 -9.49 -5.71
N GLU A 41 2.14 -10.37 -4.90
CA GLU A 41 1.55 -10.89 -3.66
C GLU A 41 2.21 -10.26 -2.41
N ARG A 42 3.54 -10.27 -2.39
CA ARG A 42 4.37 -9.87 -1.25
C ARG A 42 5.10 -8.56 -1.44
N GLY A 43 4.95 -7.90 -2.59
CA GLY A 43 5.59 -6.63 -2.88
C GLY A 43 5.00 -5.45 -2.09
N LEU A 44 5.64 -4.29 -2.25
CA LEU A 44 5.32 -3.06 -1.54
C LEU A 44 3.89 -2.56 -1.85
N PHE A 45 3.49 -2.60 -3.11
CA PHE A 45 2.20 -2.04 -3.55
C PHE A 45 1.07 -3.06 -3.38
N LYS A 46 0.02 -2.68 -2.66
CA LYS A 46 -1.15 -3.55 -2.39
C LYS A 46 -2.35 -3.28 -3.31
N GLY A 47 -2.16 -2.44 -4.33
CA GLY A 47 -3.20 -2.04 -5.28
C GLY A 47 -3.90 -0.72 -4.92
N PRO A 48 -4.89 -0.29 -5.72
CA PRO A 48 -5.56 1.00 -5.58
C PRO A 48 -6.50 1.10 -4.39
N TYR A 49 -6.90 -0.04 -3.82
CA TYR A 49 -7.85 -0.11 -2.71
C TYR A 49 -7.35 -1.12 -1.69
N LEU A 50 -7.35 -0.75 -0.41
CA LEU A 50 -7.02 -1.63 0.71
C LEU A 50 -8.25 -1.79 1.59
N SER A 51 -8.72 -3.03 1.75
CA SER A 51 -9.74 -3.34 2.74
C SER A 51 -9.06 -3.48 4.11
N ILE A 52 -9.21 -2.46 4.94
CA ILE A 52 -8.75 -2.50 6.33
C ILE A 52 -9.93 -2.79 7.25
N ARG A 53 -9.72 -3.69 8.22
CA ARG A 53 -10.67 -3.84 9.32
C ARG A 53 -10.59 -2.58 10.18
N LEU A 54 -11.71 -1.89 10.35
CA LEU A 54 -11.79 -0.76 11.28
C LEU A 54 -11.53 -1.27 12.71
N PRO A 55 -10.78 -0.53 13.55
CA PRO A 55 -10.39 -0.97 14.88
C PRO A 55 -11.55 -0.92 15.90
N TYR A 56 -12.79 -1.08 15.43
CA TYR A 56 -13.96 -1.08 16.29
C TYR A 56 -14.09 -2.41 17.01
N LYS A 57 -14.33 -2.32 18.31
CA LYS A 57 -14.77 -3.44 19.13
C LYS A 57 -16.28 -3.28 19.34
N LYS A 58 -17.00 -4.40 19.40
CA LYS A 58 -18.41 -4.35 19.82
C LYS A 58 -18.47 -3.78 21.23
N ALA A 59 -19.45 -2.91 21.47
CA ALA A 59 -19.77 -2.47 22.81
C ALA A 59 -20.19 -3.70 23.65
N PRO A 60 -19.79 -3.76 24.93
CA PRO A 60 -20.38 -4.64 25.93
C PRO A 60 -21.91 -4.61 25.93
N ALA A 61 -22.53 -5.71 26.36
CA ALA A 61 -23.99 -5.77 26.47
C ALA A 61 -24.48 -4.77 27.54
N GLY A 62 -25.47 -3.95 27.18
CA GLY A 62 -26.07 -2.96 28.09
C GLY A 62 -25.37 -1.61 28.11
N GLU A 63 -24.37 -1.38 27.26
CA GLU A 63 -23.76 -0.05 27.11
C GLU A 63 -24.78 0.94 26.49
N PRO A 64 -25.05 2.10 27.11
CA PRO A 64 -26.02 3.05 26.59
C PRO A 64 -25.54 3.66 25.28
N VAL A 65 -26.45 3.77 24.30
CA VAL A 65 -26.15 4.40 23.00
C VAL A 65 -25.96 5.90 23.22
N PRO A 66 -24.78 6.49 22.90
CA PRO A 66 -24.49 7.90 23.20
C PRO A 66 -25.32 8.91 22.39
N LEU A 67 -26.12 8.43 21.44
CA LEU A 67 -26.89 9.22 20.49
C LEU A 67 -28.40 9.15 20.74
N ASP A 68 -28.84 8.46 21.78
CA ASP A 68 -30.23 8.52 22.22
C ASP A 68 -30.40 9.79 23.08
N VAL A 69 -30.98 10.83 22.47
CA VAL A 69 -31.35 12.12 23.10
C VAL A 69 -32.85 12.16 23.37
#